data_AF-A0A924NVI0-F1
#
_entry.id   AF-A0A924NVI0-F1
#
_cell.length_a   1.000
_cell.length_b   1.000
_cell.length_c   1.000
_cell.angle_alpha   90.00
_cell.angle_beta   90.00
_cell.angle_gamma   90.00
#
_symmetry.space_group_name_H-M   'P 1'
#
loop_
_entity.id
_entity.type
_entity.pdbx_description
1 polymer ?
#
loop_
_entity_poly.entity_id
_entity_poly.type
_entity_poly.pdbx_seq_one_letter_code
_entity_poly.pdbx_strand_id
1 'polypeptide(L)'
;MVERRSFAGILAHAVLILGVLVVAFPVYVTFVASTHTALEMVQRPIPMLPGAHFIDNYLAVLRGTGSNGGSNASVGRMMVV
;
A
#
# COMPACT_ATOMS: atom_id res chain seq x y z
N MET A 1 38.48 14.58 21.36
CA MET A 1 37.82 13.48 22.11
C MET A 1 36.78 12.79 21.23
N VAL A 2 37.16 11.71 20.55
CA VAL A 2 36.24 10.78 19.86
C VAL A 2 36.00 9.62 20.82
N GLU A 3 35.22 9.86 21.87
CA GLU A 3 34.91 8.84 22.87
C GLU A 3 33.71 8.00 22.39
N ARG A 4 33.98 6.75 22.01
CA ARG A 4 33.20 5.52 22.27
C ARG A 4 31.66 5.56 22.30
N ARG A 5 31.01 6.47 21.56
CA ARG A 5 29.53 6.56 21.43
C ARG A 5 28.95 5.91 20.18
N SER A 6 29.77 5.20 19.41
CA SER A 6 29.35 4.50 18.18
C SER A 6 28.12 3.61 18.39
N PHE A 7 28.05 2.89 19.52
CA PHE A 7 26.92 2.02 19.82
C PHE A 7 25.60 2.79 20.02
N ALA A 8 25.64 3.92 20.72
CA ALA A 8 24.47 4.79 20.90
C ALA A 8 23.99 5.39 19.57
N GLY A 9 24.91 5.71 18.66
CA GLY A 9 24.58 6.16 17.31
C GLY A 9 23.87 5.08 16.47
N ILE A 10 24.37 3.84 16.50
CA ILE A 10 23.74 2.70 15.79
C ILE A 10 22.36 2.40 16.38
N LEU A 11 22.23 2.40 17.71
CA LEU A 11 20.96 2.18 18.39
C LEU A 11 19.93 3.26 18.03
N ALA A 12 20.33 4.52 17.96
CA ALA A 12 19.46 5.61 17.54
C ALA A 12 18.94 5.40 16.11
N HIS A 13 19.79 5.00 15.16
CA HIS A 13 19.36 4.70 13.80
C HIS A 13 18.42 3.48 13.73
N ALA A 14 18.70 2.42 14.50
CA ALA A 14 17.85 1.24 14.55
C ALA A 14 16.43 1.60 15.06
N VAL A 15 16.33 2.41 16.12
CA VAL A 15 15.05 2.88 16.66
C VAL A 15 14.32 3.78 15.66
N LEU A 16 15.02 4.67 14.97
CA LEU A 16 14.42 5.51 13.93
C LEU A 16 13.90 4.68 12.75
N ILE A 17 14.68 3.70 12.28
CA ILE A 17 14.26 2.78 11.20
C ILE A 17 13.03 1.97 11.65
N LEU A 18 13.03 1.45 12.88
CA LEU A 18 11.88 0.73 13.43
C LEU A 18 10.64 1.64 13.44
N GLY A 19 10.77 2.88 13.90
CA GLY A 19 9.69 3.86 13.90
C GLY A 19 9.15 4.13 12.50
N VAL A 20 10.02 4.29 11.51
CA VAL A 20 9.63 4.45 10.10
C VAL A 20 8.90 3.22 9.59
N LEU A 21 9.38 2.00 9.88
CA LEU A 21 8.71 0.76 9.47
C LEU A 21 7.30 0.62 10.06
N VAL A 22 7.12 0.97 11.34
CA VAL A 22 5.81 0.94 12.00
C VAL A 22 4.83 1.90 11.35
N VAL A 23 5.27 3.11 11.01
CA VAL A 23 4.44 4.13 10.34
C VAL A 23 4.19 3.78 8.86
N ALA A 24 5.17 3.18 8.18
CA ALA A 24 5.08 2.81 6.77
C ALA A 24 4.26 1.53 6.54
N PHE A 25 4.19 0.63 7.53
CA PHE A 25 3.44 -0.62 7.45
C PHE A 25 1.98 -0.47 6.99
N PRO A 26 1.14 0.41 7.58
CA PRO A 26 -0.24 0.59 7.11
C PRO A 26 -0.31 1.10 5.66
N VAL A 27 0.62 1.96 5.23
CA VAL A 27 0.70 2.44 3.84
C VAL A 27 1.08 1.30 2.89
N TYR A 28 1.97 0.41 3.31
CA TYR A 28 2.32 -0.78 2.54
C TYR A 28 1.10 -1.71 2.36
N VAL A 29 0.32 -1.92 3.43
CA VAL A 29 -0.88 -2.75 3.38
C VAL A 29 -1.93 -2.17 2.43
N THR A 30 -2.15 -0.85 2.43
CA THR A 30 -3.09 -0.22 1.49
C THR A 30 -2.60 -0.29 0.05
N PHE A 31 -1.28 -0.14 -0.17
CA PHE A 31 -0.68 -0.33 -1.48
C PHE A 31 -0.88 -1.76 -2.00
N VAL A 32 -0.56 -2.78 -1.19
CA VAL A 32 -0.79 -4.18 -1.57
C VAL A 32 -2.28 -4.45 -1.79
N ALA A 33 -3.17 -3.94 -0.93
CA ALA A 33 -4.61 -4.08 -1.12
C ALA A 33 -5.09 -3.45 -2.45
N SER A 34 -4.52 -2.32 -2.87
CA SER A 34 -4.86 -1.67 -4.15
C SER A 34 -4.51 -2.52 -5.39
N THR A 35 -3.57 -3.45 -5.24
CA THR A 35 -3.13 -4.38 -6.31
C THR A 35 -3.98 -5.65 -6.39
N HIS A 36 -4.87 -5.88 -5.43
CA HIS A 36 -5.75 -7.05 -5.34
C HIS A 36 -7.20 -6.72 -5.67
N THR A 37 -7.97 -7.72 -6.07
CA THR A 37 -9.42 -7.59 -6.24
C THR A 37 -10.15 -7.71 -4.90
N ALA A 38 -11.34 -7.11 -4.78
CA ALA A 38 -12.13 -7.19 -3.53
C ALA A 38 -12.51 -8.62 -3.14
N LEU A 39 -12.64 -9.53 -4.11
CA LEU A 39 -12.89 -10.96 -3.87
C LEU A 39 -11.67 -11.67 -3.28
N GLU A 40 -10.46 -11.31 -3.71
CA GLU A 40 -9.20 -11.88 -3.19
C GLU A 40 -8.90 -11.42 -1.75
N MET A 41 -9.35 -10.22 -1.35
CA MET A 41 -9.23 -9.76 0.04
C MET A 41 -10.13 -10.52 1.02
N VAL A 42 -11.22 -11.10 0.53
CA VAL A 42 -12.18 -11.88 1.33
C VAL A 42 -11.75 -13.35 1.45
N GLN A 43 -10.94 -13.83 0.50
CA GLN A 43 -10.40 -15.19 0.52
C GLN A 43 -9.17 -15.26 1.44
N ARG A 44 -9.14 -16.25 2.34
CA ARG A 44 -7.96 -16.56 3.16
C ARG A 44 -7.09 -17.56 2.41
N PRO A 45 -5.76 -17.35 2.30
CA PRO A 45 -4.94 -16.33 2.94
C PRO A 45 -4.88 -14.98 2.19
N ILE A 46 -4.86 -13.87 2.94
CA ILE A 46 -4.72 -12.53 2.36
C ILE A 46 -3.32 -12.40 1.72
N PRO A 47 -3.21 -12.16 0.41
CA PRO A 47 -1.93 -11.99 -0.25
C PRO A 47 -1.25 -10.68 0.23
N MET A 48 0.00 -10.81 0.69
CA MET A 48 0.80 -9.69 1.23
C MET A 48 1.87 -9.18 0.24
N LEU A 49 1.91 -9.75 -0.97
CA LEU A 49 2.78 -9.33 -2.07
C LEU A 49 1.93 -8.55 -3.07
N PRO A 50 2.46 -7.48 -3.71
CA PRO A 50 1.71 -6.75 -4.73
C PRO A 50 1.30 -7.70 -5.87
N GLY A 51 -0.02 -7.78 -6.11
CA GLY A 51 -0.63 -8.62 -7.13
C GLY A 51 -0.41 -8.09 -8.55
N ALA A 52 -0.57 -8.97 -9.54
CA ALA A 52 -0.39 -8.63 -10.96
C ALA A 52 -1.48 -7.71 -11.53
N HIS A 53 -2.57 -7.47 -10.77
CA HIS A 53 -3.76 -6.75 -11.25
C HIS A 53 -3.73 -5.23 -11.01
N PHE A 54 -2.58 -4.66 -10.66
CA PHE A 54 -2.45 -3.22 -10.41
C PHE A 54 -2.93 -2.35 -11.59
N ILE A 55 -2.51 -2.68 -12.81
CA ILE A 55 -2.84 -1.93 -14.02
C ILE A 55 -4.32 -2.09 -14.37
N ASP A 56 -4.85 -3.31 -14.30
CA ASP A 56 -6.25 -3.61 -14.61
C ASP A 56 -7.21 -2.93 -13.64
N ASN A 57 -6.88 -2.92 -12.34
CA ASN A 57 -7.64 -2.23 -11.31
C ASN A 57 -7.67 -0.71 -11.55
N TYR A 58 -6.53 -0.09 -11.85
CA TYR A 58 -6.45 1.34 -12.11
C TYR A 58 -7.28 1.72 -13.35
N LEU A 59 -7.12 0.97 -14.44
CA LEU A 59 -7.90 1.17 -15.68
C LEU A 59 -9.40 1.02 -15.44
N ALA A 60 -9.82 0.05 -14.62
CA ALA A 60 -11.22 -0.17 -14.29
C ALA A 60 -11.82 1.00 -13.49
N VAL A 61 -11.09 1.56 -12.53
CA VAL A 61 -11.53 2.73 -11.73
C VAL A 61 -11.63 3.99 -12.60
N LEU A 62 -10.63 4.24 -13.46
CA LEU A 62 -10.65 5.37 -14.38
C LEU A 62 -11.80 5.30 -15.38
N ARG A 63 -12.10 4.11 -15.90
CA ARG A 63 -13.17 3.89 -16.89
C ARG A 63 -14.55 3.64 -16.27
N GLY A 64 -14.64 3.41 -14.97
CA GLY A 64 -15.90 3.06 -14.28
C GLY A 64 -16.39 1.65 -14.62
N THR A 65 -15.49 0.74 -15.02
CA THR A 65 -15.83 -0.64 -15.39
C THR A 65 -15.50 -1.66 -14.29
N GLY A 66 -15.26 -1.20 -13.06
CA GLY A 66 -14.83 -2.05 -11.96
C GLY A 66 -15.98 -2.85 -11.32
N SER A 67 -16.02 -4.16 -11.55
CA SER A 67 -17.00 -5.09 -10.94
C SER A 67 -16.67 -5.49 -9.49
N ASN A 68 -15.68 -4.85 -8.87
CA ASN A 68 -15.05 -5.28 -7.61
C ASN A 68 -15.80 -4.82 -6.33
N GLY A 69 -17.13 -4.86 -6.32
CA GLY A 69 -17.94 -4.61 -5.11
C GLY A 69 -18.05 -3.15 -4.63
N GLY A 70 -17.51 -2.19 -5.40
CA GLY A 70 -17.61 -0.75 -5.16
C GLY A 70 -18.53 -0.03 -6.16
N SER A 71 -18.57 1.30 -6.09
CA SER A 71 -19.37 2.13 -7.00
C SER A 71 -18.78 2.14 -8.41
N ASN A 72 -19.57 1.84 -9.45
CA ASN A 72 -19.14 1.80 -10.86
C ASN A 72 -18.98 3.20 -11.51
N ALA A 73 -18.88 4.25 -10.70
CA ALA A 73 -18.78 5.60 -11.21
C ALA A 73 -17.37 5.87 -11.75
N SER A 74 -17.26 6.38 -12.98
CA SER A 74 -15.97 6.64 -13.60
C SER A 74 -15.29 7.88 -13.01
N VAL A 75 -14.23 7.66 -12.23
CA VAL A 75 -13.47 8.76 -11.60
C VAL A 75 -12.86 9.68 -12.65
N GLY A 76 -12.41 9.14 -13.79
CA GLY A 76 -11.88 9.94 -14.89
C GLY A 76 -12.90 10.94 -15.44
N ARG A 77 -14.19 10.61 -15.42
CA ARG A 77 -15.26 11.54 -15.83
C ARG A 77 -15.56 12.58 -14.74
N MET A 78 -15.37 12.23 -13.46
CA MET A 78 -15.54 13.15 -12.33
C MET A 78 -14.42 14.19 -12.22
N MET A 79 -13.20 13.89 -12.68
CA MET A 79 -12.08 14.85 -12.65
C MET A 79 -12.13 15.91 -13.76
N VAL A 80 -12.94 15.68 -14.80
CA VAL A 80 -13.03 16.53 -16.00
C VAL A 80 -14.32 17.35 -16.04
N VAL A 81 -15.29 17.02 -15.18
CA VAL A 81 -16.55 17.76 -14.97
C VAL A 81 -16.38 18.71 -13.80
#